data_AF-A0A094CBH1-F1
#
_entry.id   AF-A0A094CBH1-F1
#
_cell.length_a   1.000
_cell.length_b   1.000
_cell.length_c   1.000
_cell.angle_alpha   90.00
_cell.angle_beta   90.00
_cell.angle_gamma   90.00
#
_symmetry.space_group_name_H-M   'P 1'
#
loop_
_entity.id
_entity.type
_entity.pdbx_description
1 polymer ?
#
loop_
_entity_poly.entity_id
_entity_poly.type
_entity_poly.pdbx_seq_one_letter_code
_entity_poly.pdbx_strand_id
1 'polypeptide(L)'
;MADSELAPKFAPFLGMAGASFAMIFGCMGAAYGTARSGAACAAAGVERPDLVMKSLLPTVMAGIISVYALVVSLLIVGDMYPSPTQNYSLYSGNLHLAAGISVGMTGLAAGYGIGVIGEHGIRAYLKQSRIFVALVLLLIFAEVLGLYGPSYAPFFGAMGCAAAIVFTCFGASYGMAKSSIGIMASSNLRPDLIVRNLMPPILAGILSIYGLVVAVIISGDLKEQLPIYSAFLQLGAGISVGLCGLAAGFAIGIIGDGGVRGVAQQPKLFVAMILILIFAEVLGLYGMIVALMLVTQSKVGVGEC
;
A
#
# COMPACT_ATOMS: atom_id res chain seq x y z
N MET A 1 2.06 2.14 -45.20
CA MET A 1 2.22 2.20 -43.74
C MET A 1 1.75 0.85 -43.20
N ALA A 2 2.67 -0.10 -43.09
CA ALA A 2 2.33 -1.40 -42.51
C ALA A 2 2.06 -1.20 -41.02
N ASP A 3 0.91 -1.65 -40.53
CA ASP A 3 0.65 -1.79 -39.11
C ASP A 3 1.74 -2.73 -38.57
N SER A 4 2.70 -2.18 -37.82
CA SER A 4 3.62 -3.02 -37.04
C SER A 4 2.76 -3.68 -35.96
N GLU A 5 2.69 -5.02 -35.93
CA GLU A 5 1.94 -5.78 -34.91
C GLU A 5 2.31 -5.38 -33.47
N LEU A 6 3.49 -4.78 -33.28
CA LEU A 6 4.03 -4.32 -32.00
C LEU A 6 3.58 -2.89 -31.61
N ALA A 7 3.05 -2.09 -32.55
CA ALA A 7 2.66 -0.68 -32.32
C ALA A 7 1.28 -0.36 -32.94
N PRO A 8 0.19 -0.96 -32.42
CA PRO A 8 -1.15 -0.68 -32.90
C PRO A 8 -1.61 0.72 -32.47
N LYS A 9 -2.53 1.31 -33.23
CA LYS A 9 -3.04 2.69 -33.04
C LYS A 9 -3.67 2.95 -31.66
N PHE A 10 -4.08 1.90 -30.94
CA PHE A 10 -4.66 2.01 -29.60
C PHE A 10 -3.62 1.93 -28.47
N ALA A 11 -2.33 1.69 -28.75
CA ALA A 11 -1.29 1.63 -27.73
C ALA A 11 -1.23 2.91 -26.86
N PRO A 12 -1.30 4.14 -27.42
CA PRO A 12 -1.30 5.38 -26.62
C PRO A 12 -2.54 5.52 -25.70
N PHE A 13 -3.67 4.91 -26.06
CA PHE A 13 -4.87 4.92 -25.22
C PHE A 13 -4.64 4.21 -23.89
N LEU A 14 -3.90 3.09 -23.90
CA LEU A 14 -3.55 2.34 -22.68
C LEU A 14 -2.60 3.15 -21.78
N GLY A 15 -1.64 3.87 -22.37
CA GLY A 15 -0.75 4.77 -21.63
C GLY A 15 -1.48 5.94 -20.98
N MET A 16 -2.37 6.60 -21.74
CA MET A 16 -3.22 7.68 -21.21
C MET A 16 -4.19 7.17 -20.14
N ALA A 17 -4.73 5.96 -20.29
CA ALA A 17 -5.55 5.32 -19.27
C ALA A 17 -4.75 5.09 -17.98
N GLY A 18 -3.48 4.68 -18.07
CA GLY A 18 -2.56 4.59 -16.94
C GLY A 18 -2.39 5.90 -16.18
N ALA A 19 -2.05 6.98 -16.88
CA ALA A 19 -1.96 8.31 -16.28
C ALA A 19 -3.29 8.74 -15.63
N SER A 20 -4.42 8.42 -16.28
CA SER A 20 -5.74 8.70 -15.73
C SER A 20 -6.01 7.91 -14.43
N PHE A 21 -5.71 6.62 -14.40
CA PHE A 21 -5.91 5.77 -13.22
C PHE A 21 -5.00 6.16 -12.04
N ALA A 22 -3.74 6.54 -12.31
CA ALA A 22 -2.86 7.09 -11.28
C ALA A 22 -3.50 8.34 -10.64
N MET A 23 -3.93 9.31 -11.45
CA MET A 23 -4.57 10.52 -10.95
C MET A 23 -5.87 10.25 -10.22
N ILE A 24 -6.79 9.47 -10.80
CA ILE A 24 -8.13 9.28 -10.23
C ILE A 24 -8.05 8.63 -8.86
N PHE A 25 -7.33 7.52 -8.74
CA PHE A 25 -7.27 6.78 -7.48
C PHE A 25 -6.33 7.46 -6.48
N GLY A 26 -5.22 8.05 -6.93
CA GLY A 26 -4.32 8.81 -6.06
C GLY A 26 -4.99 10.05 -5.48
N CYS A 27 -5.71 10.83 -6.29
CA CYS A 27 -6.48 11.98 -5.83
C CYS A 27 -7.67 11.56 -4.94
N MET A 28 -8.31 10.43 -5.21
CA MET A 28 -9.38 9.91 -4.35
C MET A 28 -8.86 9.51 -2.96
N GLY A 29 -7.69 8.85 -2.91
CA GLY A 29 -6.97 8.56 -1.67
C GLY A 29 -6.62 9.82 -0.88
N ALA A 30 -5.96 10.76 -1.55
CA ALA A 30 -5.59 12.04 -0.97
C ALA A 30 -6.82 12.79 -0.45
N ALA A 31 -7.89 12.88 -1.25
CA ALA A 31 -9.12 13.56 -0.88
C ALA A 31 -9.78 12.93 0.35
N TYR A 32 -9.88 11.60 0.42
CA TYR A 32 -10.44 10.92 1.59
C TYR A 32 -9.57 11.14 2.83
N GLY A 33 -8.26 10.97 2.71
CA GLY A 33 -7.31 11.17 3.79
C GLY A 33 -7.38 12.58 4.36
N THR A 34 -7.28 13.58 3.48
CA THR A 34 -7.37 15.00 3.81
C THR A 34 -8.73 15.39 4.38
N ALA A 35 -9.84 14.86 3.86
CA ALA A 35 -11.17 15.18 4.37
C ALA A 35 -11.37 14.68 5.81
N ARG A 36 -10.97 13.43 6.10
CA ARG A 36 -11.19 12.83 7.41
C ARG A 36 -10.26 13.41 8.47
N SER A 37 -8.97 13.56 8.18
CA SER A 37 -8.01 14.17 9.09
C SER A 37 -8.20 15.69 9.22
N GLY A 38 -8.58 16.36 8.13
CA GLY A 38 -8.86 17.79 8.09
C GLY A 38 -10.06 18.16 8.95
N ALA A 39 -11.14 17.37 8.90
CA ALA A 39 -12.30 17.56 9.77
C ALA A 39 -11.94 17.44 11.26
N ALA A 40 -11.07 16.48 11.62
CA ALA A 40 -10.58 16.34 12.99
C ALA A 40 -9.66 17.49 13.41
N CYS A 41 -8.81 17.99 12.50
CA CYS A 41 -7.96 19.16 12.75
C CYS A 41 -8.80 20.43 12.96
N ALA A 42 -9.85 20.63 12.16
CA ALA A 42 -10.76 21.76 12.33
C ALA A 42 -11.51 21.70 13.68
N ALA A 43 -12.00 20.52 14.07
CA ALA A 43 -12.60 20.32 15.39
C ALA A 43 -11.59 20.59 16.53
N ALA A 44 -10.34 20.15 16.36
CA ALA A 44 -9.25 20.39 17.29
C ALA A 44 -8.92 21.89 17.45
N GLY A 45 -9.01 22.65 16.37
CA GLY A 45 -8.71 24.09 16.39
C GLY A 45 -9.72 24.93 17.17
N VAL A 46 -10.96 24.45 17.31
CA VAL A 46 -11.97 25.09 18.16
C VAL A 46 -11.67 24.85 19.64
N GLU A 47 -11.15 23.68 19.99
CA GLU A 47 -10.83 23.33 21.39
C GLU A 47 -9.48 23.86 21.85
N ARG A 48 -8.42 23.71 21.04
CA ARG A 48 -7.05 24.15 21.35
C ARG A 48 -6.32 24.71 20.11
N PRO A 49 -6.41 26.03 19.85
CA PRO A 49 -5.83 26.64 18.65
C PRO A 49 -4.28 26.51 18.60
N ASP A 50 -3.62 26.47 19.75
CA ASP A 50 -2.16 26.36 19.86
C ASP A 50 -1.60 25.04 19.28
N LEU A 51 -2.44 24.01 19.16
CA LEU A 51 -2.06 22.67 18.71
C LEU A 51 -2.39 22.41 17.22
N VAL A 52 -3.01 23.37 16.53
CA VAL A 52 -3.49 23.20 15.15
C VAL A 52 -2.35 22.91 14.19
N MET A 53 -1.24 23.65 14.28
CA MET A 53 -0.12 23.48 13.34
C MET A 53 0.47 22.05 13.38
N LYS A 54 0.53 21.44 14.56
CA LYS A 54 0.97 20.04 14.74
C LYS A 54 -0.09 19.04 14.29
N SER A 55 -1.37 19.38 14.47
CA SER A 55 -2.52 18.56 14.06
C SER A 55 -2.77 18.59 12.56
N LEU A 56 -2.13 19.50 11.84
CA LEU A 56 -2.24 19.67 10.39
C LEU A 56 -1.36 18.68 9.60
N LEU A 57 -0.37 18.06 10.25
CA LEU A 57 0.57 17.11 9.65
C LEU A 57 -0.12 15.94 8.93
N PRO A 58 -1.06 15.17 9.54
CA PRO A 58 -1.78 14.10 8.83
C PRO A 58 -2.49 14.57 7.55
N THR A 59 -3.06 15.77 7.58
CA THR A 59 -3.81 16.36 6.46
C THR A 59 -2.89 16.72 5.29
N VAL A 60 -1.69 17.20 5.59
CA VAL A 60 -0.66 17.47 4.58
C VAL A 60 -0.10 16.17 4.00
N MET A 61 0.19 15.17 4.84
CA MET A 61 0.75 13.89 4.38
C MET A 61 -0.25 13.15 3.46
N ALA A 62 -1.55 13.20 3.76
CA ALA A 62 -2.57 12.71 2.84
C ALA A 62 -2.56 13.46 1.50
N GLY A 63 -2.32 14.77 1.52
CA GLY A 63 -2.26 15.61 0.33
C GLY A 63 -1.09 15.24 -0.60
N ILE A 64 0.07 14.89 -0.05
CA ILE A 64 1.28 14.53 -0.81
C ILE A 64 1.06 13.29 -1.71
N ILE A 65 0.12 12.40 -1.37
CA ILE A 65 -0.26 11.24 -2.22
C ILE A 65 -0.68 11.69 -3.63
N SER A 66 -1.41 12.79 -3.72
CA SER A 66 -1.84 13.34 -5.01
C SER A 66 -0.65 13.85 -5.85
N VAL A 67 0.42 14.29 -5.19
CA VAL A 67 1.67 14.71 -5.85
C VAL A 67 2.40 13.51 -6.42
N TYR A 68 2.45 12.38 -5.72
CA TYR A 68 3.05 11.15 -6.26
C TYR A 68 2.29 10.65 -7.50
N ALA A 69 0.96 10.62 -7.44
CA ALA A 69 0.12 10.29 -8.58
C ALA A 69 0.32 11.25 -9.76
N LEU A 70 0.48 12.55 -9.49
CA LEU A 70 0.76 13.57 -10.49
C LEU A 70 2.13 13.38 -11.15
N VAL A 71 3.18 13.14 -10.36
CA VAL A 71 4.54 12.92 -10.88
C VAL A 71 4.55 11.69 -11.78
N VAL A 72 3.95 10.58 -11.37
CA VAL A 72 3.87 9.37 -12.20
C VAL A 72 3.08 9.61 -13.48
N SER A 73 1.96 10.33 -13.39
CA SER A 73 1.15 10.67 -14.57
C SER A 73 1.90 11.59 -15.54
N LEU A 74 2.68 12.53 -15.02
CA LEU A 74 3.55 13.40 -15.82
C LEU A 74 4.69 12.63 -16.49
N LEU A 75 5.29 11.66 -15.79
CA LEU A 75 6.31 10.78 -16.38
C LEU A 75 5.72 9.92 -17.52
N ILE A 76 4.54 9.34 -17.29
CA ILE A 76 3.81 8.58 -18.32
C ILE A 76 3.51 9.46 -19.54
N VAL A 77 3.05 10.70 -19.33
CA VAL A 77 2.76 11.64 -20.43
C VAL A 77 4.03 12.12 -21.13
N GLY A 78 5.13 12.30 -20.40
CA GLY A 78 6.44 12.65 -20.96
C GLY A 78 6.98 11.57 -21.89
N ASP A 79 6.86 10.31 -21.50
CA ASP A 79 7.32 9.16 -22.28
C ASP A 79 6.42 8.88 -23.52
N MET A 80 5.20 9.42 -23.56
CA MET A 80 4.27 9.31 -24.69
C MET A 80 4.59 10.25 -25.86
N TYR A 81 5.52 11.19 -25.72
CA TYR A 81 6.02 12.03 -26.81
C TYR A 81 7.36 11.48 -27.34
N PRO A 82 7.36 10.50 -28.26
CA PRO A 82 8.60 10.03 -28.84
C PRO A 82 9.18 11.07 -29.81
N SER A 83 10.51 11.06 -29.91
CA SER A 83 11.25 11.64 -31.03
C SER A 83 10.76 11.04 -32.37
N PRO A 84 10.93 11.73 -33.53
CA PRO A 84 10.33 11.35 -34.82
C PRO A 84 10.69 9.94 -35.37
N THR A 85 11.49 9.16 -34.66
CA THR A 85 11.95 7.81 -35.03
C THR A 85 11.43 6.68 -34.12
N GLN A 86 10.75 6.97 -33.00
CA GLN A 86 10.27 5.94 -32.05
C GLN A 86 8.74 5.79 -32.13
N ASN A 87 8.28 4.57 -32.40
CA ASN A 87 6.85 4.24 -32.34
C ASN A 87 6.49 3.79 -30.91
N TYR A 88 5.44 4.37 -30.34
CA TYR A 88 4.93 3.96 -29.04
C TYR A 88 4.33 2.55 -29.12
N SER A 89 4.99 1.58 -28.49
CA SER A 89 4.64 0.17 -28.60
C SER A 89 3.46 -0.18 -27.69
N LEU A 90 2.74 -1.27 -28.01
CA LEU A 90 1.71 -1.84 -27.13
C LEU A 90 2.29 -2.21 -25.76
N TYR A 91 3.54 -2.65 -25.75
CA TYR A 91 4.27 -2.98 -24.53
C TYR A 91 4.41 -1.75 -23.62
N SER A 92 4.84 -0.60 -24.16
CA SER A 92 4.86 0.67 -23.45
C SER A 92 3.46 1.08 -22.99
N GLY A 93 2.42 0.94 -23.83
CA GLY A 93 1.05 1.26 -23.43
C GLY A 93 0.55 0.46 -22.21
N ASN A 94 0.74 -0.86 -22.21
CA ASN A 94 0.37 -1.73 -21.09
C ASN A 94 1.22 -1.49 -19.83
N LEU A 95 2.48 -1.14 -20.03
CA LEU A 95 3.41 -0.75 -18.97
C LEU A 95 2.90 0.47 -18.20
N HIS A 96 2.62 1.55 -18.93
CA HIS A 96 2.14 2.79 -18.36
C HIS A 96 0.76 2.62 -17.72
N LEU A 97 -0.09 1.74 -18.25
CA LEU A 97 -1.35 1.34 -17.62
C LEU A 97 -1.14 0.68 -16.25
N ALA A 98 -0.27 -0.32 -16.17
CA ALA A 98 -0.02 -1.06 -14.93
C ALA A 98 0.63 -0.18 -13.85
N ALA A 99 1.59 0.66 -14.24
CA ALA A 99 2.20 1.66 -13.35
C ALA A 99 1.16 2.67 -12.85
N GLY A 100 0.24 3.09 -13.73
CA GLY A 100 -0.85 3.98 -13.36
C GLY A 100 -1.79 3.39 -12.31
N ILE A 101 -2.25 2.17 -12.54
CA ILE A 101 -3.17 1.46 -11.64
C ILE A 101 -2.50 1.13 -10.30
N SER A 102 -1.23 0.72 -10.30
CA SER A 102 -0.52 0.38 -9.06
C SER A 102 -0.38 1.61 -8.16
N VAL A 103 0.14 2.73 -8.68
CA VAL A 103 0.30 4.00 -7.94
C VAL A 103 -1.03 4.56 -7.48
N GLY A 104 -2.03 4.53 -8.35
CA GLY A 104 -3.36 5.02 -8.02
C GLY A 104 -3.97 4.25 -6.86
N MET A 105 -3.99 2.92 -6.93
CA MET A 105 -4.62 2.07 -5.92
C MET A 105 -3.84 2.04 -4.59
N THR A 106 -2.50 2.09 -4.64
CA THR A 106 -1.69 2.21 -3.41
C THR A 106 -1.87 3.59 -2.78
N GLY A 107 -1.97 4.66 -3.57
CA GLY A 107 -2.33 6.00 -3.10
C GLY A 107 -3.71 6.04 -2.44
N LEU A 108 -4.68 5.32 -3.00
CA LEU A 108 -6.01 5.18 -2.39
C LEU A 108 -5.96 4.48 -1.03
N ALA A 109 -5.22 3.37 -0.92
CA ALA A 109 -5.04 2.63 0.33
C ALA A 109 -4.28 3.46 1.39
N ALA A 110 -3.21 4.15 0.98
CA ALA A 110 -2.44 5.04 1.84
C ALA A 110 -3.30 6.19 2.36
N GLY A 111 -4.08 6.82 1.49
CA GLY A 111 -4.99 7.91 1.84
C GLY A 111 -6.08 7.49 2.83
N TYR A 112 -6.64 6.30 2.66
CA TYR A 112 -7.57 5.71 3.64
C TYR A 112 -6.91 5.53 5.01
N GLY A 113 -5.71 4.94 5.05
CA GLY A 113 -4.95 4.74 6.29
C GLY A 113 -4.62 6.06 7.00
N ILE A 114 -4.10 7.05 6.28
CA ILE A 114 -3.76 8.37 6.81
C ILE A 114 -5.00 9.08 7.34
N GLY A 115 -6.14 9.03 6.63
CA GLY A 115 -7.38 9.67 7.07
C GLY A 115 -7.89 9.10 8.40
N VAL A 116 -7.86 7.77 8.55
CA VAL A 116 -8.31 7.10 9.78
C VAL A 116 -7.36 7.36 10.94
N ILE A 117 -6.05 7.26 10.71
CA ILE A 117 -5.01 7.56 11.72
C ILE A 117 -5.08 9.04 12.13
N GLY A 118 -5.25 9.94 11.17
CA GLY A 118 -5.37 11.37 11.39
C GLY A 118 -6.59 11.72 12.25
N GLU A 119 -7.78 11.20 11.92
CA GLU A 119 -9.00 11.53 12.68
C GLU A 119 -8.88 11.14 14.17
N HIS A 120 -8.48 9.90 14.43
CA HIS A 120 -8.39 9.40 15.81
C HIS A 120 -7.13 9.91 16.52
N GLY A 121 -6.04 10.08 15.80
CA GLY A 121 -4.77 10.57 16.31
C GLY A 121 -4.83 12.02 16.75
N ILE A 122 -5.46 12.91 15.97
CA ILE A 122 -5.66 14.32 16.34
C ILE A 122 -6.55 14.43 17.59
N ARG A 123 -7.64 13.66 17.66
CA ARG A 123 -8.53 13.65 18.84
C ARG A 123 -7.83 13.11 20.11
N ALA A 124 -6.93 12.14 19.96
CA ALA A 124 -6.13 11.64 21.08
C ALA A 124 -5.05 12.66 21.50
N TYR A 125 -4.43 13.34 20.53
CA TYR A 125 -3.45 14.40 20.77
C TYR A 125 -4.04 15.59 21.52
N LEU A 126 -5.30 15.95 21.24
CA LEU A 126 -6.09 16.93 21.99
C LEU A 126 -6.30 16.58 23.46
N LYS A 127 -6.07 15.33 23.88
CA LYS A 127 -6.14 14.93 25.29
C LYS A 127 -4.75 14.84 25.90
N GLN A 128 -3.78 14.30 25.15
CA GLN A 128 -2.44 14.03 25.64
C GLN A 128 -1.38 14.39 24.58
N SER A 129 -0.54 15.40 24.88
CA SER A 129 0.48 15.90 23.94
C SER A 129 1.63 14.93 23.67
N ARG A 130 1.86 13.95 24.57
CA ARG A 130 2.91 12.92 24.44
C ARG A 130 2.68 11.95 23.27
N ILE A 131 1.47 11.92 22.71
CA ILE A 131 1.07 11.02 21.61
C ILE A 131 1.60 11.52 20.25
N PHE A 132 2.09 12.77 20.17
CA PHE A 132 2.54 13.37 18.91
C PHE A 132 3.58 12.53 18.15
N VAL A 133 4.58 12.00 18.86
CA VAL A 133 5.64 11.20 18.21
C VAL A 133 5.09 9.89 17.64
N ALA A 134 4.17 9.23 18.37
CA ALA A 134 3.52 8.02 17.89
C ALA A 134 2.59 8.30 16.70
N LEU A 135 1.88 9.43 16.71
CA LEU A 135 1.07 9.89 15.59
C LEU A 135 1.92 10.09 14.33
N VAL A 136 3.05 10.79 14.45
CA VAL A 136 3.96 11.02 13.31
C VAL A 136 4.54 9.71 12.78
N LEU A 137 4.99 8.80 13.66
CA LEU A 137 5.51 7.49 13.22
C LEU A 137 4.45 6.66 12.49
N LEU A 138 3.21 6.64 12.98
CA LEU A 138 2.10 5.93 12.31
C LEU A 138 1.79 6.52 10.93
N LEU A 139 1.91 7.85 10.78
CA LEU A 139 1.69 8.52 9.50
C LEU A 139 2.80 8.22 8.50
N ILE A 140 4.06 8.18 8.94
CA ILE A 140 5.19 7.79 8.09
C ILE A 140 5.00 6.36 7.57
N PHE A 141 4.64 5.41 8.44
CA PHE A 141 4.39 4.02 8.00
C PHE A 141 3.20 3.90 7.03
N ALA A 142 2.15 4.72 7.21
CA ALA A 142 1.01 4.75 6.30
C ALA A 142 1.35 5.38 4.94
N GLU A 143 2.21 6.39 4.92
CA GLU A 143 2.62 7.11 3.71
C GLU A 143 3.61 6.31 2.85
N VAL A 144 4.49 5.53 3.49
CA VAL A 144 5.45 4.64 2.80
C VAL A 144 4.74 3.66 1.84
N LEU A 145 3.46 3.33 2.07
CA LEU A 145 2.63 2.51 1.16
C LEU A 145 2.42 3.17 -0.21
N GLY A 146 2.39 4.50 -0.30
CA GLY A 146 2.22 5.24 -1.57
C GLY A 146 3.50 5.38 -2.40
N LEU A 147 4.67 5.13 -1.78
CA LEU A 147 6.00 5.38 -2.39
C LEU A 147 6.53 4.19 -3.22
N TYR A 148 5.96 2.99 -3.07
CA TYR A 148 6.47 1.76 -3.72
C TYR A 148 5.98 1.51 -5.16
N GLY A 149 5.39 2.52 -5.82
CA GLY A 149 4.60 2.33 -7.03
C GLY A 149 5.24 2.32 -8.44
N PRO A 150 6.57 2.31 -8.71
CA PRO A 150 7.03 2.10 -10.09
C PRO A 150 7.25 0.61 -10.38
N SER A 151 6.54 0.04 -11.35
CA SER A 151 6.77 -1.36 -11.80
C SER A 151 6.58 -1.48 -13.31
N TYR A 152 7.57 -2.06 -13.99
CA TYR A 152 7.62 -2.18 -15.44
C TYR A 152 7.57 -3.67 -15.84
N ALA A 153 6.59 -4.13 -16.67
CA ALA A 153 6.75 -4.99 -17.90
C ALA A 153 5.50 -5.84 -18.33
N PRO A 154 5.52 -7.06 -18.98
CA PRO A 154 4.38 -7.64 -19.74
C PRO A 154 3.10 -7.80 -18.92
N PHE A 155 1.94 -7.60 -19.57
CA PHE A 155 0.62 -7.42 -18.95
C PHE A 155 0.33 -8.35 -17.75
N PHE A 156 0.51 -9.67 -17.88
CA PHE A 156 0.25 -10.60 -16.79
C PHE A 156 1.33 -10.60 -15.69
N GLY A 157 2.60 -10.42 -16.05
CA GLY A 157 3.69 -10.27 -15.08
C GLY A 157 3.61 -8.95 -14.30
N ALA A 158 3.27 -7.85 -15.00
CA ALA A 158 3.00 -6.55 -14.37
C ALA A 158 1.73 -6.57 -13.50
N MET A 159 0.68 -7.28 -13.92
CA MET A 159 -0.50 -7.47 -13.07
C MET A 159 -0.18 -8.34 -11.84
N GLY A 160 0.73 -9.32 -11.95
CA GLY A 160 1.27 -10.05 -10.80
C GLY A 160 2.01 -9.15 -9.83
N CYS A 161 2.92 -8.32 -10.34
CA CYS A 161 3.65 -7.33 -9.54
C CYS A 161 2.70 -6.34 -8.84
N ALA A 162 1.72 -5.80 -9.57
CA ALA A 162 0.70 -4.91 -9.02
C ALA A 162 -0.18 -5.61 -7.98
N ALA A 163 -0.65 -6.84 -8.24
CA ALA A 163 -1.48 -7.61 -7.31
C ALA A 163 -0.73 -7.94 -6.01
N ALA A 164 0.56 -8.27 -6.10
CA ALA A 164 1.40 -8.53 -4.93
C ALA A 164 1.42 -7.34 -3.97
N ILE A 165 1.69 -6.13 -4.48
CA ILE A 165 1.75 -4.91 -3.67
C ILE A 165 0.37 -4.46 -3.24
N VAL A 166 -0.58 -4.30 -4.16
CA VAL A 166 -1.88 -3.69 -3.87
C VAL A 166 -2.62 -4.46 -2.77
N PHE A 167 -2.73 -5.78 -2.87
CA PHE A 167 -3.48 -6.56 -1.87
C PHE A 167 -2.76 -6.66 -0.52
N THR A 168 -1.43 -6.77 -0.50
CA THR A 168 -0.68 -6.74 0.77
C THR A 168 -0.73 -5.38 1.43
N CYS A 169 -0.71 -4.28 0.68
CA CYS A 169 -0.90 -2.92 1.18
C CYS A 169 -2.31 -2.71 1.74
N PHE A 170 -3.35 -3.25 1.10
CA PHE A 170 -4.71 -3.24 1.67
C PHE A 170 -4.80 -4.03 2.98
N GLY A 171 -4.16 -5.20 3.05
CA GLY A 171 -4.08 -5.98 4.29
C GLY A 171 -3.37 -5.21 5.42
N ALA A 172 -2.19 -4.68 5.12
CA ALA A 172 -1.37 -3.92 6.07
C ALA A 172 -2.11 -2.65 6.55
N SER A 173 -2.70 -1.88 5.64
CA SER A 173 -3.44 -0.66 6.00
C SER A 173 -4.66 -0.96 6.87
N TYR A 174 -5.45 -1.99 6.56
CA TYR A 174 -6.57 -2.41 7.41
C TYR A 174 -6.10 -2.89 8.79
N GLY A 175 -5.06 -3.73 8.83
CA GLY A 175 -4.46 -4.24 10.06
C GLY A 175 -3.96 -3.14 10.97
N MET A 176 -3.27 -2.15 10.40
CA MET A 176 -2.81 -0.95 11.11
C MET A 176 -3.99 -0.10 11.58
N ALA A 177 -4.97 0.18 10.72
CA ALA A 177 -6.11 1.04 11.04
C ALA A 177 -6.93 0.48 12.22
N LYS A 178 -7.33 -0.79 12.17
CA LYS A 178 -8.15 -1.41 13.22
C LYS A 178 -7.39 -1.56 14.53
N SER A 179 -6.14 -2.02 14.48
CA SER A 179 -5.29 -2.13 15.68
C SER A 179 -5.06 -0.77 16.35
N SER A 180 -4.85 0.28 15.55
CA SER A 180 -4.63 1.64 16.05
C SER A 180 -5.86 2.21 16.75
N ILE A 181 -7.08 1.90 16.29
CA ILE A 181 -8.32 2.30 16.98
C ILE A 181 -8.36 1.73 18.40
N GLY A 182 -8.00 0.45 18.56
CA GLY A 182 -7.93 -0.19 19.89
C GLY A 182 -6.85 0.42 20.78
N ILE A 183 -5.68 0.73 20.21
CA ILE A 183 -4.59 1.40 20.94
C ILE A 183 -5.06 2.77 21.41
N MET A 184 -5.61 3.62 20.54
CA MET A 184 -6.05 4.97 20.91
C MET A 184 -7.18 4.94 21.96
N ALA A 185 -8.08 3.96 21.89
CA ALA A 185 -9.12 3.78 22.89
C ALA A 185 -8.57 3.36 24.26
N SER A 186 -7.64 2.40 24.30
CA SER A 186 -7.00 1.92 25.54
C SER A 186 -6.01 2.91 26.15
N SER A 187 -5.37 3.72 25.31
CA SER A 187 -4.38 4.74 25.70
C SER A 187 -4.98 5.86 26.54
N ASN A 188 -6.28 6.13 26.38
CA ASN A 188 -6.99 7.09 27.22
C ASN A 188 -7.02 6.65 28.70
N LEU A 189 -7.01 5.35 28.97
CA LEU A 189 -7.09 4.78 30.30
C LEU A 189 -5.70 4.46 30.87
N ARG A 190 -4.80 3.88 30.05
CA ARG A 190 -3.44 3.47 30.46
C ARG A 190 -2.41 3.86 29.40
N PRO A 191 -1.93 5.11 29.39
CA PRO A 191 -0.97 5.60 28.40
C PRO A 191 0.40 4.93 28.49
N ASP A 192 0.76 4.36 29.64
CA ASP A 192 2.05 3.68 29.84
C ASP A 192 2.19 2.40 28.99
N LEU A 193 1.07 1.84 28.53
CA LEU A 193 1.03 0.61 27.74
C LEU A 193 1.14 0.86 26.22
N ILE A 194 1.20 2.12 25.76
CA ILE A 194 1.21 2.47 24.33
C ILE A 194 2.35 1.78 23.59
N VAL A 195 3.59 1.96 24.06
CA VAL A 195 4.78 1.43 23.38
C VAL A 195 4.73 -0.09 23.28
N ARG A 196 4.24 -0.74 24.33
CA ARG A 196 4.08 -2.20 24.38
C ARG A 196 3.00 -2.68 23.42
N ASN A 197 1.91 -1.93 23.28
CA ASN A 197 0.77 -2.25 22.42
C ASN A 197 1.00 -1.89 20.94
N LEU A 198 2.18 -1.40 20.54
CA LEU A 198 2.52 -1.14 19.13
C LEU A 198 2.84 -2.40 18.32
N MET A 199 2.95 -3.57 18.96
CA MET A 199 3.27 -4.82 18.26
C MET A 199 2.28 -5.18 17.13
N PRO A 200 0.94 -5.13 17.28
CA PRO A 200 0.03 -5.49 16.19
C PRO A 200 0.15 -4.60 14.93
N PRO A 201 0.22 -3.25 15.02
CA PRO A 201 0.51 -2.42 13.85
C PRO A 201 1.85 -2.71 13.19
N ILE A 202 2.91 -2.99 13.97
CA ILE A 202 4.23 -3.34 13.42
C ILE A 202 4.14 -4.64 12.62
N LEU A 203 3.50 -5.67 13.17
CA LEU A 203 3.31 -6.95 12.48
C LEU A 203 2.47 -6.77 11.21
N ALA A 204 1.41 -5.96 11.24
CA ALA A 204 0.63 -5.62 10.04
C ALA A 204 1.49 -4.94 8.95
N GLY A 205 2.45 -4.09 9.34
CA GLY A 205 3.36 -3.41 8.42
C GLY A 205 4.37 -4.33 7.73
N ILE A 206 4.75 -5.44 8.36
CA ILE A 206 5.68 -6.39 7.74
C ILE A 206 5.04 -7.08 6.51
N LEU A 207 3.71 -7.20 6.46
CA LEU A 207 3.01 -7.83 5.33
C LEU A 207 3.22 -7.09 3.99
N SER A 208 3.32 -5.75 4.02
CA SER A 208 3.60 -4.98 2.79
C SER A 208 5.03 -5.23 2.28
N ILE A 209 5.96 -5.57 3.18
CA ILE A 209 7.33 -5.94 2.81
C ILE A 209 7.33 -7.28 2.06
N TYR A 210 6.47 -8.24 2.44
CA TYR A 210 6.35 -9.50 1.69
C TYR A 210 5.88 -9.29 0.25
N GLY A 211 4.87 -8.45 0.05
CA GLY A 211 4.41 -8.06 -1.28
C GLY A 211 5.49 -7.32 -2.07
N LEU A 212 6.21 -6.39 -1.43
CA LEU A 212 7.30 -5.64 -2.02
C LEU A 212 8.44 -6.55 -2.49
N VAL A 213 8.90 -7.49 -1.66
CA VAL A 213 9.99 -8.40 -2.02
C VAL A 213 9.63 -9.23 -3.25
N VAL A 214 8.43 -9.81 -3.27
CA VAL A 214 7.97 -10.60 -4.44
C VAL A 214 7.84 -9.72 -5.68
N ALA A 215 7.29 -8.51 -5.54
CA ALA A 215 7.15 -7.56 -6.63
C ALA A 215 8.49 -7.11 -7.21
N VAL A 216 9.50 -6.85 -6.37
CA VAL A 216 10.86 -6.48 -6.82
C VAL A 216 11.51 -7.63 -7.59
N ILE A 217 11.36 -8.88 -7.12
CA ILE A 217 11.90 -10.04 -7.82
C ILE A 217 11.22 -10.22 -9.17
N ILE A 218 9.88 -10.17 -9.23
CA ILE A 218 9.13 -10.23 -10.48
C ILE A 218 9.58 -9.08 -11.41
N SER A 219 9.72 -7.87 -10.87
CA SER A 219 10.17 -6.69 -11.62
C SER A 219 11.53 -6.86 -12.28
N GLY A 220 12.46 -7.54 -11.61
CA GLY A 220 13.82 -7.77 -12.12
C GLY A 220 13.88 -8.80 -13.26
N ASP A 221 12.88 -9.67 -13.37
CA ASP A 221 12.87 -10.76 -14.35
C ASP A 221 12.04 -10.46 -15.60
N LEU A 222 11.43 -9.29 -15.68
CA LEU A 222 10.57 -8.98 -16.80
C LEU A 222 11.35 -8.48 -18.04
N LYS A 223 10.90 -8.94 -19.21
CA LYS A 223 11.47 -8.67 -20.53
C LYS A 223 10.34 -8.49 -21.55
N GLU A 224 10.62 -7.83 -22.68
CA GLU A 224 9.64 -7.63 -23.77
C GLU A 224 9.15 -8.96 -24.36
N GLN A 225 10.03 -9.95 -24.48
CA GLN A 225 9.68 -11.30 -24.91
C GLN A 225 9.69 -12.23 -23.70
N LEU A 226 8.52 -12.40 -23.09
CA LEU A 226 8.28 -13.41 -22.06
C LEU A 226 7.33 -14.49 -22.58
N PRO A 227 7.63 -15.78 -22.40
CA PRO A 227 6.66 -16.82 -22.67
C PRO A 227 5.46 -16.66 -21.73
N ILE A 228 4.27 -16.91 -22.28
CA ILE A 228 2.98 -16.77 -21.58
C ILE A 228 2.94 -17.60 -20.29
N TYR A 229 3.59 -18.78 -20.31
CA TYR A 229 3.74 -19.64 -19.14
C TYR A 229 4.41 -18.92 -17.96
N SER A 230 5.55 -18.27 -18.18
CA SER A 230 6.26 -17.52 -17.14
C SER A 230 5.47 -16.30 -16.66
N ALA A 231 4.74 -15.64 -17.57
CA ALA A 231 3.88 -14.50 -17.21
C ALA A 231 2.67 -14.91 -16.34
N PHE A 232 2.06 -16.07 -16.57
CA PHE A 232 1.00 -16.61 -15.70
C PHE A 232 1.52 -17.08 -14.34
N LEU A 233 2.73 -17.64 -14.29
CA LEU A 233 3.37 -17.97 -13.01
C LEU A 233 3.67 -16.73 -12.17
N GLN A 234 4.14 -15.64 -12.80
CA GLN A 234 4.35 -14.36 -12.12
C GLN A 234 3.03 -13.73 -11.63
N LEU A 235 1.95 -13.84 -12.42
CA LEU A 235 0.61 -13.45 -11.98
C LEU A 235 0.15 -14.26 -10.76
N GLY A 236 0.28 -15.59 -10.83
CA GLY A 236 -0.10 -16.49 -9.74
C GLY A 236 0.71 -16.26 -8.47
N ALA A 237 2.01 -15.98 -8.61
CA ALA A 237 2.88 -15.61 -7.49
C ALA A 237 2.41 -14.32 -6.82
N GLY A 238 2.06 -13.30 -7.61
CA GLY A 238 1.57 -12.02 -7.09
C GLY A 238 0.22 -12.12 -6.38
N ILE A 239 -0.74 -12.85 -6.97
CA ILE A 239 -2.07 -13.05 -6.37
C ILE A 239 -1.97 -13.90 -5.08
N SER A 240 -1.10 -14.92 -5.06
CA SER A 240 -0.83 -15.76 -3.88
C SER A 240 -0.39 -14.92 -2.69
N VAL A 241 0.72 -14.16 -2.83
CA VAL A 241 1.21 -13.33 -1.72
C VAL A 241 0.23 -12.20 -1.39
N GLY A 242 -0.38 -11.60 -2.41
CA GLY A 242 -1.32 -10.49 -2.27
C GLY A 242 -2.54 -10.85 -1.42
N LEU A 243 -3.30 -11.88 -1.81
CA LEU A 243 -4.53 -12.27 -1.11
C LEU A 243 -4.26 -12.91 0.25
N CYS A 244 -3.18 -13.68 0.40
CA CYS A 244 -2.76 -14.20 1.70
C CYS A 244 -2.38 -13.06 2.65
N GLY A 245 -1.65 -12.04 2.18
CA GLY A 245 -1.34 -10.86 2.97
C GLY A 245 -2.57 -10.02 3.30
N LEU A 246 -3.55 -9.92 2.39
CA LEU A 246 -4.83 -9.27 2.69
C LEU A 246 -5.55 -9.97 3.85
N ALA A 247 -5.66 -11.30 3.79
CA ALA A 247 -6.32 -12.11 4.82
C ALA A 247 -5.57 -12.04 6.17
N ALA A 248 -4.24 -12.13 6.15
CA ALA A 248 -3.40 -12.02 7.34
C ALA A 248 -3.54 -10.63 7.99
N GLY A 249 -3.55 -9.56 7.20
CA GLY A 249 -3.76 -8.19 7.68
C GLY A 249 -5.15 -7.99 8.30
N PHE A 250 -6.18 -8.63 7.75
CA PHE A 250 -7.53 -8.62 8.32
C PHE A 250 -7.58 -9.29 9.69
N ALA A 251 -6.98 -10.47 9.82
CA ALA A 251 -6.88 -11.19 11.09
C ALA A 251 -6.11 -10.39 12.14
N ILE A 252 -4.92 -9.88 11.78
CA ILE A 252 -4.09 -9.04 12.66
C ILE A 252 -4.85 -7.82 13.15
N GLY A 253 -5.61 -7.14 12.28
CA GLY A 253 -6.40 -5.97 12.66
C GLY A 253 -7.48 -6.24 13.71
N ILE A 254 -8.20 -7.35 13.57
CA ILE A 254 -9.28 -7.73 14.51
C ILE A 254 -8.69 -8.22 15.84
N ILE A 255 -7.67 -9.09 15.77
CA ILE A 255 -6.96 -9.59 16.95
C ILE A 255 -6.28 -8.44 17.69
N GLY A 256 -5.70 -7.49 16.95
CA GLY A 256 -5.06 -6.30 17.47
C GLY A 256 -6.03 -5.40 18.23
N ASP A 257 -7.16 -5.01 17.63
CA ASP A 257 -8.18 -4.12 18.25
C ASP A 257 -8.75 -4.74 19.55
N GLY A 258 -9.12 -6.02 19.53
CA GLY A 258 -9.63 -6.71 20.72
C GLY A 258 -8.54 -6.96 21.77
N GLY A 259 -7.37 -7.39 21.32
CA GLY A 259 -6.23 -7.73 22.18
C GLY A 259 -5.72 -6.55 22.99
N VAL A 260 -5.47 -5.40 22.36
CA VAL A 260 -4.96 -4.21 23.07
C VAL A 260 -5.97 -3.67 24.09
N ARG A 261 -7.28 -3.78 23.82
CA ARG A 261 -8.33 -3.41 24.79
C ARG A 261 -8.37 -4.38 25.98
N GLY A 262 -8.21 -5.68 25.73
CA GLY A 262 -8.11 -6.70 26.78
C GLY A 262 -6.88 -6.51 27.66
N VAL A 263 -5.73 -6.22 27.05
CA VAL A 263 -4.46 -5.92 27.76
C VAL A 263 -4.60 -4.68 28.65
N ALA A 264 -5.39 -3.69 28.22
CA ALA A 264 -5.69 -2.51 29.01
C ALA A 264 -6.40 -2.84 30.32
N GLN A 265 -7.24 -3.88 30.35
CA GLN A 265 -7.87 -4.36 31.59
C GLN A 265 -6.93 -5.27 32.38
N GLN A 266 -6.33 -6.26 31.71
CA GLN A 266 -5.50 -7.30 32.33
C GLN A 266 -4.16 -7.45 31.59
N PRO A 267 -3.03 -6.96 32.15
CA PRO A 267 -1.75 -6.92 31.44
C PRO A 267 -1.14 -8.30 31.16
N LYS A 268 -1.61 -9.35 31.86
CA LYS A 268 -1.18 -10.75 31.63
C LYS A 268 -1.62 -11.29 30.27
N LEU A 269 -2.67 -10.73 29.65
CA LEU A 269 -3.12 -11.12 28.31
C LEU A 269 -2.17 -10.73 27.18
N PHE A 270 -1.16 -9.90 27.45
CA PHE A 270 -0.25 -9.43 26.41
C PHE A 270 0.51 -10.56 25.70
N VAL A 271 0.98 -11.55 26.47
CA VAL A 271 1.72 -12.69 25.91
C VAL A 271 0.78 -13.55 25.04
N ALA A 272 -0.45 -13.77 25.49
CA ALA A 272 -1.45 -14.51 24.71
C ALA A 272 -1.80 -13.79 23.40
N MET A 273 -1.96 -12.46 23.44
CA MET A 273 -2.20 -11.65 22.25
C MET A 273 -1.06 -11.79 21.23
N ILE A 274 0.21 -11.70 21.68
CA ILE A 274 1.37 -11.89 20.78
C ILE A 274 1.35 -13.27 20.15
N LEU A 275 1.11 -14.33 20.93
CA LEU A 275 1.09 -15.69 20.41
C LEU A 275 0.07 -15.86 19.29
N ILE A 276 -1.14 -15.31 19.46
CA ILE A 276 -2.19 -15.34 18.42
C ILE A 276 -1.77 -14.52 17.19
N LEU A 277 -1.14 -13.36 17.38
CA LEU A 277 -0.65 -12.53 16.28
C LEU A 277 0.45 -13.22 15.45
N ILE A 278 1.32 -14.00 16.08
CA ILE A 278 2.33 -14.80 15.38
C ILE A 278 1.64 -15.81 14.45
N PHE A 279 0.63 -16.54 14.93
CA PHE A 279 -0.10 -17.47 14.07
C PHE A 279 -0.85 -16.77 12.92
N ALA A 280 -1.36 -15.56 13.14
CA ALA A 280 -2.00 -14.77 12.09
C ALA A 280 -1.00 -14.26 11.04
N GLU A 281 0.21 -13.90 11.47
CA GLU A 281 1.29 -13.40 10.61
C GLU A 281 1.85 -14.49 9.70
N VAL A 282 1.99 -15.71 10.22
CA VAL A 282 2.47 -16.88 9.46
C VAL A 282 1.64 -17.17 8.19
N LEU A 283 0.36 -16.77 8.16
CA LEU A 283 -0.48 -16.84 6.96
C LEU A 283 0.09 -16.03 5.79
N GLY A 284 0.68 -14.86 6.07
CA GLY A 284 1.37 -14.02 5.09
C GLY A 284 2.67 -14.66 4.60
N LEU A 285 3.44 -15.25 5.51
CA LEU A 285 4.67 -15.99 5.17
C LEU A 285 4.40 -17.18 4.24
N TYR A 286 3.33 -17.93 4.46
CA TYR A 286 2.96 -19.03 3.56
C TYR A 286 2.71 -18.54 2.12
N GLY A 287 1.98 -17.42 1.96
CA GLY A 287 1.75 -16.81 0.65
C GLY A 287 3.04 -16.38 -0.04
N MET A 288 4.00 -15.86 0.72
CA MET A 288 5.32 -15.47 0.21
C MET A 288 6.15 -16.69 -0.24
N ILE A 289 6.20 -17.77 0.55
CA ILE A 289 6.97 -18.98 0.21
C ILE A 289 6.45 -19.58 -1.11
N VAL A 290 5.13 -19.70 -1.25
CA VAL A 290 4.50 -20.20 -2.49
C VAL A 290 4.82 -19.28 -3.67
N ALA A 291 4.73 -17.96 -3.47
CA ALA A 291 5.07 -16.99 -4.51
C ALA A 291 6.54 -17.12 -4.97
N LEU A 292 7.48 -17.29 -4.05
CA LEU A 292 8.90 -17.48 -4.39
C LEU A 292 9.15 -18.79 -5.15
N MET A 293 8.46 -19.87 -4.79
CA MET A 293 8.54 -21.12 -5.53
C MET A 293 8.03 -20.96 -6.96
N LEU A 294 6.88 -20.29 -7.15
CA LEU A 294 6.32 -20.02 -8.47
C LEU A 294 7.24 -19.13 -9.33
N VAL A 295 7.82 -18.09 -8.74
CA VAL A 295 8.81 -17.22 -9.42
C VAL A 295 10.07 -18.00 -9.79
N THR A 296 10.54 -18.91 -8.94
CA THR A 296 11.70 -19.76 -9.25
C THR A 296 11.41 -20.68 -10.44
N GLN A 297 10.23 -21.31 -10.47
CA GLN A 297 9.81 -22.15 -11.60
C GLN A 297 9.60 -21.35 -12.89
N SER A 298 9.26 -20.07 -12.80
CA SER A 298 9.11 -19.20 -13.98
C SER A 298 10.41 -18.99 -14.77
N LYS A 299 11.57 -19.27 -14.16
CA LYS A 299 12.91 -19.19 -14.77
C LYS A 299 13.40 -20.53 -15.34
N VAL A 300 12.90 -21.65 -14.82
CA VAL A 300 13.35 -23.00 -15.22
C VAL A 300 12.61 -23.39 -16.50
N GLY A 301 13.34 -23.50 -17.62
CA GLY A 301 12.80 -23.96 -18.90
C GLY A 301 12.53 -22.89 -19.97
N VAL A 302 12.96 -21.65 -19.77
CA VAL A 302 12.71 -20.53 -20.73
C VAL A 302 13.65 -20.56 -21.95
N GLY A 303 14.40 -21.65 -22.16
CA GLY A 303 15.43 -21.78 -23.21
C GLY A 303 15.22 -22.91 -24.23
N GLU A 304 14.13 -23.67 -24.17
CA GLU A 304 13.83 -24.72 -25.15
C GLU A 304 12.48 -24.47 -25.82
N CYS A 305 12.43 -23.46 -26.69
CA CYS A 305 11.48 -23.33 -27.81
C CYS A 305 12.07 -22.37 -28.84
#